data_AF-A0A3D0DAV8-F1
#
_entry.id   AF-A0A3D0DAV8-F1
#
_cell.length_a   1.000
_cell.length_b   1.000
_cell.length_c   1.000
_cell.angle_alpha   90.00
_cell.angle_beta   90.00
_cell.angle_gamma   90.00
#
_symmetry.space_group_name_H-M   'P 1'
#
loop_
_entity.id
_entity.type
_entity.pdbx_description
1 polymer ?
#
loop_
_entity_poly.entity_id
_entity_poly.type
_entity_poly.pdbx_seq_one_letter_code
_entity_poly.pdbx_strand_id
1 'polypeptide(L)'
;MTADTPGYDLAGIVVGSEGTLGVVTKVIVRLEHRPEAVKTLLAVFDSIETASEAVSAIIASGTIPAALEMMDNLAIQAVEAAKQCGYPTDAAAVLLIDVEGLRDGLDETAAAVARHCWATGAREVREAQTEAEREKLWSGRKGAFGAMGRISPSYYVQDGVIPRTRLPEVLRRIGEISEQFG
;
A
#
# COMPACT_ATOMS: atom_id res chain seq x y z
N MET A 1 8.54 6.93 -27.12
CA MET A 1 8.27 5.48 -27.08
C MET A 1 9.12 4.84 -28.16
N THR A 2 10.05 3.95 -27.82
CA THR A 2 10.55 3.00 -28.83
C THR A 2 9.39 2.07 -29.14
N ALA A 3 8.93 2.07 -30.38
CA ALA A 3 7.86 1.19 -30.83
C ALA A 3 8.29 -0.28 -30.66
N ASP A 4 7.32 -1.16 -30.44
CA ASP A 4 7.57 -2.59 -30.45
C ASP A 4 8.22 -2.97 -31.78
N THR A 5 9.32 -3.71 -31.69
CA THR A 5 10.04 -4.17 -32.87
C THR A 5 9.26 -5.34 -33.48
N PRO A 6 9.14 -5.44 -34.82
CA PRO A 6 8.46 -6.57 -35.45
C PRO A 6 9.06 -7.90 -35.00
N GLY A 7 8.22 -8.88 -34.65
CA GLY A 7 8.65 -10.22 -34.23
C GLY A 7 8.01 -10.69 -32.93
N TYR A 8 8.55 -11.75 -32.35
CA TYR A 8 8.11 -12.27 -31.05
C TYR A 8 8.72 -11.47 -29.90
N ASP A 9 7.94 -11.23 -28.86
CA ASP A 9 8.42 -10.69 -27.59
C ASP A 9 9.17 -11.77 -26.79
N LEU A 10 10.43 -11.98 -27.13
CA LEU A 10 11.29 -12.94 -26.42
C LEU A 10 11.57 -12.48 -24.98
N ALA A 11 11.53 -11.17 -24.72
CA ALA A 11 11.69 -10.65 -23.35
C ALA A 11 10.48 -11.06 -22.50
N GLY A 12 9.26 -10.92 -23.03
CA GLY A 12 8.02 -11.34 -22.39
C GLY A 12 7.97 -12.84 -22.06
N ILE A 13 8.64 -13.70 -22.83
CA ILE A 13 8.77 -15.13 -22.51
C ILE A 13 9.66 -15.35 -21.27
N VAL A 14 10.71 -14.55 -21.10
CA VAL A 14 11.68 -14.70 -20.00
C VAL A 14 11.19 -14.03 -18.71
N VAL A 15 10.47 -12.91 -18.82
CA VAL A 15 9.91 -12.19 -17.67
C VAL A 15 8.89 -13.07 -16.94
N GLY A 16 9.11 -13.30 -15.64
CA GLY A 16 8.26 -14.19 -14.83
C GLY A 16 8.57 -15.68 -14.97
N SER A 17 9.59 -16.08 -15.74
CA SER A 17 9.97 -17.50 -15.88
C SER A 17 10.65 -18.09 -14.65
N GLU A 18 11.01 -17.28 -13.66
CA GLU A 18 11.65 -17.69 -12.41
C GLU A 18 12.91 -18.56 -12.63
N GLY A 19 13.64 -18.32 -13.72
CA GLY A 19 14.88 -19.03 -14.05
C GLY A 19 14.69 -20.38 -14.75
N THR A 20 13.44 -20.81 -14.99
CA THR A 20 13.14 -22.10 -15.65
C THR A 20 13.46 -22.10 -17.15
N LEU A 21 13.49 -20.92 -17.79
CA LEU A 21 13.72 -20.75 -19.22
C LEU A 21 15.12 -20.19 -19.55
N GLY A 22 15.95 -19.91 -18.54
CA GLY A 22 17.30 -19.41 -18.72
C GLY A 22 17.78 -18.51 -17.59
N VAL A 23 19.04 -18.06 -17.68
CA VAL A 23 19.66 -17.16 -16.70
C VAL A 23 19.78 -15.75 -17.29
N VAL A 24 19.12 -14.78 -16.66
CA VAL A 24 19.21 -13.37 -17.05
C VAL A 24 20.54 -12.79 -16.56
N THR A 25 21.37 -12.33 -17.50
CA THR A 25 22.71 -11.77 -17.19
C THR A 25 22.77 -10.25 -17.30
N LYS A 26 21.85 -9.64 -18.04
CA LYS A 26 21.76 -8.19 -18.24
C LYS A 26 20.30 -7.79 -18.41
N VAL A 27 19.94 -6.64 -17.85
CA VAL A 27 18.61 -6.04 -17.97
C VAL A 27 18.78 -4.60 -18.47
N ILE A 28 17.94 -4.20 -19.42
CA ILE A 28 17.82 -2.80 -19.85
C ILE A 28 16.39 -2.38 -19.51
N VAL A 29 16.25 -1.38 -18.65
CA VAL A 29 14.96 -0.87 -18.18
C VAL A 29 14.79 0.59 -18.57
N ARG A 30 13.54 0.99 -18.70
CA ARG A 30 13.16 2.39 -18.81
C ARG A 30 13.14 2.99 -17.40
N LEU A 31 13.88 4.08 -17.21
CA LEU A 31 13.83 4.86 -15.96
C LEU A 31 12.75 5.94 -16.09
N GLU A 32 12.01 6.15 -15.01
CA GLU A 32 11.12 7.29 -14.88
C GLU A 32 11.86 8.47 -14.23
N HIS A 33 11.39 9.68 -14.52
CA HIS A 33 11.88 10.85 -13.80
C HIS A 33 11.45 10.77 -12.34
N ARG A 34 12.32 11.23 -11.45
CA ARG A 34 11.93 11.39 -10.04
C ARG A 34 10.84 12.47 -9.98
N PRO A 35 9.76 12.26 -9.22
CA PRO A 35 8.73 13.29 -9.03
C PRO A 35 9.35 14.53 -8.38
N GLU A 36 8.75 15.69 -8.62
CA GLU A 36 9.26 16.96 -8.07
C GLU A 36 9.01 17.05 -6.55
N ALA A 37 7.88 16.49 -6.11
CA ALA A 37 7.52 16.37 -4.71
C ALA A 37 6.64 15.14 -4.46
N VAL A 38 6.65 14.69 -3.20
CA VAL A 38 5.84 13.57 -2.68
C VAL A 38 5.22 14.05 -1.38
N LYS A 39 3.94 13.74 -1.15
CA LYS A 39 3.25 13.91 0.13
C LYS A 39 2.73 12.57 0.61
N THR A 40 2.90 12.32 1.90
CA THR A 40 2.47 11.08 2.56
C THR A 40 1.39 11.38 3.56
N LEU A 41 0.26 10.69 3.41
CA LEU A 41 -0.86 10.72 4.33
C LEU A 41 -0.92 9.41 5.11
N LEU A 42 -1.17 9.52 6.40
CA LEU A 42 -1.58 8.41 7.25
C LEU A 42 -3.03 8.64 7.66
N ALA A 43 -3.95 7.84 7.12
CA ALA A 43 -5.35 7.84 7.53
C ALA A 43 -5.61 6.68 8.50
N VAL A 44 -6.34 6.95 9.57
CA VAL A 44 -6.58 6.02 10.68
C VAL A 44 -8.07 5.70 10.76
N PHE A 45 -8.40 4.41 10.87
CA PHE A 45 -9.77 3.92 10.86
C PHE A 45 -10.05 3.01 12.06
N ASP A 46 -11.29 3.08 12.54
CA ASP A 46 -11.83 2.22 13.60
C ASP A 46 -12.43 0.91 13.05
N SER A 47 -12.42 0.71 11.73
CA SER A 47 -12.87 -0.52 11.07
C SER A 47 -12.06 -0.80 9.80
N ILE A 48 -11.82 -2.07 9.50
CA ILE A 48 -11.16 -2.51 8.26
C ILE A 48 -12.08 -2.23 7.05
N GLU A 49 -13.39 -2.40 7.21
CA GLU A 49 -14.40 -2.14 6.18
C GLU A 49 -14.35 -0.67 5.72
N THR A 50 -14.38 0.28 6.66
CA THR A 50 -14.31 1.72 6.35
C THR A 50 -12.99 2.12 5.68
N ALA A 51 -11.87 1.50 6.07
CA ALA A 51 -10.58 1.69 5.39
C ALA A 51 -10.61 1.14 3.95
N SER A 52 -11.25 -0.02 3.74
CA SER A 52 -11.40 -0.66 2.43
C SER A 52 -12.32 0.14 1.50
N GLU A 53 -13.36 0.76 2.06
CA GLU A 53 -14.24 1.69 1.36
C GLU A 53 -13.48 2.96 0.95
N ALA A 54 -12.60 3.50 1.81
CA ALA A 54 -11.69 4.61 1.46
C ALA A 54 -10.83 4.27 0.24
N VAL A 55 -10.19 3.09 0.24
CA VAL A 55 -9.38 2.62 -0.90
C VAL A 55 -10.22 2.60 -2.18
N SER A 56 -11.43 2.03 -2.10
CA SER A 56 -12.34 1.96 -3.24
C SER A 56 -12.76 3.36 -3.74
N ALA A 57 -13.06 4.27 -2.82
CA ALA A 57 -13.49 5.64 -3.13
C ALA A 57 -12.37 6.47 -3.78
N ILE A 58 -11.13 6.38 -3.27
CA ILE A 58 -9.97 7.07 -3.83
C ILE A 58 -9.75 6.62 -5.28
N ILE A 59 -9.74 5.31 -5.53
CA ILE A 59 -9.50 4.78 -6.87
C ILE A 59 -10.68 5.09 -7.81
N ALA A 60 -11.92 5.04 -7.31
CA ALA A 60 -13.11 5.35 -8.10
C ALA A 60 -13.20 6.84 -8.50
N SER A 61 -12.56 7.74 -7.77
CA SER A 61 -12.50 9.17 -8.15
C SER A 61 -11.53 9.45 -9.31
N GLY A 62 -10.78 8.43 -9.77
CA GLY A 62 -9.77 8.58 -10.81
C GLY A 62 -8.41 9.05 -10.27
N THR A 63 -8.31 9.32 -8.97
CA THR A 63 -7.03 9.56 -8.31
C THR A 63 -6.29 8.24 -8.17
N ILE A 64 -5.09 8.14 -8.75
CA ILE A 64 -4.20 6.99 -8.58
C ILE A 64 -3.00 7.47 -7.76
N PRO A 65 -2.96 7.20 -6.44
CA PRO A 65 -1.79 7.48 -5.63
C PRO A 65 -0.56 6.72 -6.13
N ALA A 66 0.63 7.24 -5.86
CA ALA A 66 1.90 6.54 -6.11
C ALA A 66 1.98 5.26 -5.26
N ALA A 67 1.43 5.31 -4.04
CA ALA A 67 1.20 4.15 -3.21
C ALA A 67 -0.06 4.32 -2.37
N LEU A 68 -0.77 3.22 -2.13
CA LEU A 68 -1.95 3.14 -1.29
C LEU A 68 -1.92 1.80 -0.54
N GLU A 69 -1.32 1.83 0.63
CA GLU A 69 -1.01 0.64 1.43
C GLU A 69 -1.91 0.58 2.67
N MET A 70 -2.47 -0.59 2.97
CA MET A 70 -3.27 -0.82 4.17
C MET A 70 -2.54 -1.74 5.14
N MET A 71 -2.69 -1.49 6.45
CA MET A 71 -2.29 -2.42 7.51
C MET A 71 -3.42 -2.53 8.52
N ASP A 72 -3.71 -3.75 8.97
CA ASP A 72 -4.68 -4.04 10.02
C ASP A 72 -4.06 -3.91 11.42
N ASN A 73 -4.89 -4.02 12.47
CA ASN A 73 -4.45 -3.84 13.84
C ASN A 73 -3.31 -4.79 14.23
N LEU A 74 -3.34 -6.04 13.79
CA LEU A 74 -2.31 -7.02 14.12
C LEU A 74 -0.95 -6.60 13.54
N ALA A 75 -0.92 -6.19 12.27
CA ALA A 75 0.28 -5.66 11.63
C ALA A 75 0.75 -4.37 12.31
N ILE A 76 -0.18 -3.45 12.64
CA ILE A 76 0.12 -2.19 13.35
C ILE A 76 0.81 -2.47 14.68
N GLN A 77 0.25 -3.35 15.51
CA GLN A 77 0.83 -3.71 16.81
C GLN A 77 2.23 -4.31 16.64
N ALA A 78 2.40 -5.21 15.66
CA ALA A 78 3.68 -5.84 15.37
C ALA A 78 4.76 -4.81 15.02
N VAL A 79 4.47 -3.90 14.09
CA VAL A 79 5.44 -2.92 13.62
C VAL A 79 5.73 -1.84 14.65
N GLU A 80 4.74 -1.38 15.40
CA GLU A 80 4.95 -0.41 16.47
C GLU A 80 5.83 -0.99 17.59
N ALA A 81 5.60 -2.25 17.99
CA ALA A 81 6.43 -2.92 18.98
C ALA A 81 7.89 -3.09 18.53
N ALA A 82 8.15 -3.13 17.22
CA ALA A 82 9.48 -3.31 16.66
C ALA A 82 10.20 -2.00 16.29
N LYS A 83 9.46 -0.98 15.83
CA LYS A 83 10.02 0.22 15.19
C LYS A 83 9.49 1.55 15.71
N GLN A 84 8.37 1.57 16.43
CA GLN A 84 7.75 2.78 16.96
C GLN A 84 7.54 3.85 15.86
N CYS A 85 6.95 3.44 14.73
CA CYS A 85 6.82 4.25 13.52
C CYS A 85 5.73 5.33 13.62
N GLY A 86 4.91 5.34 14.67
CA GLY A 86 3.93 6.40 14.95
C GLY A 86 2.50 6.07 14.53
N TYR A 87 2.21 4.79 14.26
CA TYR A 87 0.86 4.28 14.06
C TYR A 87 0.13 4.12 15.40
N PRO A 88 -1.18 4.42 15.48
CA PRO A 88 -1.96 4.24 16.70
C PRO A 88 -2.26 2.75 16.90
N THR A 89 -1.81 2.16 18.01
CA THR A 89 -1.99 0.72 18.28
C THR A 89 -3.43 0.30 18.56
N ASP A 90 -4.31 1.27 18.80
CA ASP A 90 -5.75 1.11 18.98
C ASP A 90 -6.55 1.23 17.67
N ALA A 91 -5.89 1.51 16.54
CA ALA A 91 -6.56 1.60 15.24
C ALA A 91 -6.86 0.20 14.68
N ALA A 92 -8.07 0.00 14.16
CA ALA A 92 -8.41 -1.25 13.48
C ALA A 92 -7.65 -1.39 12.15
N ALA A 93 -7.44 -0.27 11.45
CA ALA A 93 -6.63 -0.21 10.26
C ALA A 93 -6.01 1.18 10.06
N VAL A 94 -4.92 1.23 9.30
CA VAL A 94 -4.36 2.47 8.76
C VAL A 94 -4.16 2.36 7.26
N LEU A 95 -4.32 3.47 6.56
CA LEU A 95 -3.89 3.65 5.18
C LEU A 95 -2.67 4.56 5.15
N LEU A 96 -1.59 4.09 4.53
CA LEU A 96 -0.41 4.88 4.20
C LEU A 96 -0.47 5.20 2.71
N ILE A 97 -0.56 6.49 2.38
CA ILE A 97 -0.89 6.95 1.04
C ILE A 97 0.16 7.96 0.58
N ASP A 98 0.84 7.65 -0.52
CA ASP A 98 1.75 8.59 -1.18
C ASP A 98 1.09 9.15 -2.43
N VAL A 99 1.03 10.48 -2.52
CA VAL A 99 0.75 11.19 -3.77
C VAL A 99 2.03 11.88 -4.22
N GLU A 100 2.31 11.83 -5.51
CA GLU A 100 3.52 12.42 -6.09
C GLU A 100 3.23 13.12 -7.40
N GLY A 101 4.06 14.09 -7.76
CA GLY A 101 3.89 14.83 -9.01
C GLY A 101 4.69 16.12 -9.04
N LEU A 102 4.17 17.09 -9.80
CA LEU A 102 4.63 18.48 -9.77
C LEU A 102 4.26 19.10 -8.42
N ARG A 103 5.08 20.03 -7.93
CA ARG A 103 4.74 20.75 -6.67
C ARG A 103 3.40 21.46 -6.79
N ASP A 104 3.18 22.09 -7.94
CA ASP A 104 1.93 22.76 -8.27
C ASP A 104 0.80 21.73 -8.41
N GLY A 105 -0.21 21.83 -7.53
CA GLY A 105 -1.37 20.93 -7.51
C GLY A 105 -1.22 19.68 -6.64
N LEU A 106 -0.04 19.42 -6.07
CA LEU A 106 0.14 18.28 -5.16
C LEU A 106 -0.67 18.43 -3.86
N ASP A 107 -0.76 19.66 -3.33
CA ASP A 107 -1.59 19.98 -2.17
C ASP A 107 -3.07 19.67 -2.43
N GLU A 108 -3.57 20.02 -3.61
CA GLU A 108 -4.97 19.78 -3.99
C GLU A 108 -5.26 18.29 -4.13
N THR A 109 -4.30 17.54 -4.70
CA THR A 109 -4.37 16.09 -4.85
C THR A 109 -4.36 15.40 -3.49
N ALA A 110 -3.44 15.77 -2.60
CA ALA A 110 -3.38 15.27 -1.23
C ALA A 110 -4.68 15.58 -0.45
N ALA A 111 -5.19 16.81 -0.58
CA ALA A 111 -6.45 17.21 0.04
C ALA A 111 -7.65 16.42 -0.52
N ALA A 112 -7.66 16.10 -1.81
CA ALA A 112 -8.71 15.28 -2.43
C ALA A 112 -8.70 13.85 -1.87
N VAL A 113 -7.52 13.23 -1.77
CA VAL A 113 -7.36 11.91 -1.14
C VAL A 113 -7.82 11.96 0.31
N ALA A 114 -7.39 12.96 1.09
CA ALA A 114 -7.79 13.11 2.48
C ALA A 114 -9.32 13.24 2.63
N ARG A 115 -9.99 14.00 1.75
CA ARG A 115 -11.47 14.12 1.74
C ARG A 115 -12.15 12.76 1.56
N HIS A 116 -11.61 11.89 0.71
CA HIS A 116 -12.16 10.53 0.55
C HIS A 116 -11.99 9.72 1.84
N CYS A 117 -10.83 9.79 2.51
CA CYS A 117 -10.63 9.12 3.79
C CYS A 117 -11.63 9.61 4.85
N TRP A 118 -11.83 10.93 4.98
CA TRP A 118 -12.80 11.49 5.92
C TRP A 118 -14.24 11.08 5.57
N ALA A 119 -14.61 11.11 4.29
CA ALA A 119 -15.96 10.78 3.85
C ALA A 119 -16.34 9.31 4.09
N THR A 120 -15.36 8.41 4.18
CA THR A 120 -15.59 6.99 4.48
C THR A 120 -15.32 6.64 5.95
N GLY A 121 -15.13 7.62 6.83
CA GLY A 121 -15.07 7.40 8.28
C GLY A 121 -13.68 7.29 8.88
N ALA A 122 -12.63 7.85 8.26
CA ALA A 122 -11.36 8.04 8.95
C ALA A 122 -11.58 8.89 10.21
N ARG A 123 -11.02 8.45 11.35
CA ARG A 123 -11.04 9.24 12.59
C ARG A 123 -9.93 10.29 12.63
N GLU A 124 -8.86 10.04 11.88
CA GLU A 124 -7.70 10.92 11.77
C GLU A 124 -7.08 10.79 10.37
N VAL A 125 -6.63 11.91 9.80
CA VAL A 125 -5.76 11.92 8.62
C VAL A 125 -4.61 12.88 8.90
N ARG A 126 -3.39 12.34 8.95
CA ARG A 126 -2.14 13.08 9.20
C ARG A 126 -1.31 13.16 7.93
N GLU A 127 -0.78 14.34 7.61
CA GLU A 127 0.23 14.49 6.56
C GLU A 127 1.63 14.56 7.19
N ALA A 128 2.57 13.76 6.69
CA ALA A 128 3.97 13.87 7.07
C ALA A 128 4.55 15.21 6.57
N GLN A 129 5.08 16.01 7.49
CA GLN A 129 5.59 17.35 7.21
C GLN A 129 7.05 17.35 6.75
N THR A 130 7.77 16.25 6.98
CA THR A 130 9.19 16.12 6.64
C THR A 130 9.50 14.78 5.99
N GLU A 131 10.61 14.74 5.26
CA GLU A 131 11.16 13.49 4.71
C GLU A 131 11.38 12.44 5.81
N ALA A 132 11.90 12.85 6.97
CA ALA A 132 12.15 11.96 8.09
C ALA A 132 10.85 11.37 8.66
N GLU A 133 9.78 12.15 8.74
CA GLU A 133 8.45 11.64 9.13
C GLU A 133 7.92 10.64 8.11
N ARG A 134 8.04 10.95 6.81
CA ARG A 134 7.66 10.03 5.73
C ARG A 134 8.42 8.71 5.82
N GLU A 135 9.75 8.77 5.92
CA GLU A 135 10.61 7.61 6.05
C GLU A 135 10.27 6.78 7.29
N LYS A 136 9.97 7.46 8.41
CA LYS A 136 9.57 6.80 9.66
C LYS A 136 8.28 6.00 9.48
N LEU A 137 7.24 6.58 8.89
CA LEU A 137 5.99 5.87 8.57
C LEU A 137 6.29 4.68 7.64
N TRP A 138 6.94 4.92 6.51
CA TRP A 138 7.28 3.86 5.55
C TRP A 138 8.16 2.75 6.12
N SER A 139 9.00 3.05 7.11
CA SER A 139 9.80 2.05 7.81
C SER A 139 8.93 0.99 8.49
N GLY A 140 7.75 1.38 9.00
CA GLY A 140 6.74 0.48 9.56
C GLY A 140 6.23 -0.48 8.50
N ARG A 141 5.68 0.05 7.40
CA ARG A 141 5.09 -0.75 6.32
C ARG A 141 6.09 -1.71 5.68
N LYS A 142 7.32 -1.25 5.42
CA LYS A 142 8.43 -2.09 4.90
C LYS A 142 8.92 -3.14 5.91
N GLY A 143 8.72 -2.89 7.21
CA GLY A 143 9.11 -3.79 8.29
C GLY A 143 8.05 -4.83 8.67
N ALA A 144 6.82 -4.72 8.16
CA ALA A 144 5.68 -5.52 8.61
C ALA A 144 5.94 -7.03 8.59
N PHE A 145 6.46 -7.56 7.49
CA PHE A 145 6.78 -8.99 7.38
C PHE A 145 7.79 -9.47 8.43
N GLY A 146 8.85 -8.70 8.67
CA GLY A 146 9.84 -9.03 9.70
C GLY A 146 9.27 -8.91 11.11
N ALA A 147 8.35 -7.97 11.33
CA ALA A 147 7.68 -7.79 12.61
C ALA A 147 6.71 -8.94 12.94
N MET A 148 6.01 -9.49 11.94
CA MET A 148 5.09 -10.63 12.11
C MET A 148 5.80 -11.87 12.67
N GLY A 149 7.08 -12.08 12.33
CA GLY A 149 7.88 -13.17 12.90
C GLY A 149 8.09 -13.09 14.43
N ARG A 150 7.79 -11.94 15.05
CA ARG A 150 7.80 -11.78 16.52
C ARG A 150 6.51 -12.28 17.18
N ILE A 151 5.43 -12.39 16.41
CA ILE A 151 4.11 -12.84 16.90
C ILE A 151 4.02 -14.36 16.81
N SER A 152 4.40 -14.93 15.67
CA SER A 152 4.36 -16.38 15.47
C SER A 152 5.58 -16.85 14.68
N PRO A 153 6.21 -17.97 15.09
CA PRO A 153 7.26 -18.62 14.29
C PRO A 153 6.70 -19.29 13.02
N SER A 154 5.39 -19.54 12.98
CA SER A 154 4.68 -20.10 11.82
C SER A 154 3.83 -19.00 11.19
N TYR A 155 4.23 -18.56 9.99
CA TYR A 155 3.57 -17.48 9.25
C TYR A 155 3.38 -17.90 7.79
N TYR A 156 2.13 -17.94 7.36
CA TYR A 156 1.75 -18.23 5.98
C TYR A 156 1.42 -16.93 5.25
N VAL A 157 2.11 -16.70 4.13
CA VAL A 157 1.85 -15.57 3.25
C VAL A 157 1.00 -16.06 2.08
N GLN A 158 -0.09 -15.34 1.82
CA GLN A 158 -0.89 -15.52 0.62
C GLN A 158 -0.86 -14.21 -0.15
N ASP A 159 -0.45 -14.29 -1.42
CA ASP A 159 -0.52 -13.18 -2.36
C ASP A 159 -1.66 -13.45 -3.34
N GLY A 160 -2.65 -12.55 -3.37
CA GLY A 160 -3.90 -12.74 -4.08
C GLY A 160 -4.42 -11.43 -4.66
N VAL A 161 -5.03 -11.53 -5.83
CA VAL A 161 -5.62 -10.39 -6.54
C VAL A 161 -7.13 -10.39 -6.33
N ILE A 162 -7.66 -9.28 -5.81
CA ILE A 162 -9.09 -9.11 -5.53
C ILE A 162 -9.64 -8.00 -6.44
N PRO A 163 -10.80 -8.19 -7.09
CA PRO A 163 -11.49 -7.11 -7.77
C PRO A 163 -11.78 -5.97 -6.81
N ARG A 164 -11.39 -4.73 -7.16
CA ARG A 164 -11.56 -3.54 -6.31
C ARG A 164 -12.98 -3.39 -5.76
N THR A 165 -14.00 -3.72 -6.56
CA THR A 165 -15.42 -3.67 -6.18
C THR A 165 -15.84 -4.70 -5.11
N ARG A 166 -14.98 -5.66 -4.79
CA ARG A 166 -15.20 -6.70 -3.78
C ARG A 166 -14.19 -6.64 -2.63
N LEU A 167 -13.30 -5.65 -2.62
CA LEU A 167 -12.28 -5.52 -1.58
C LEU A 167 -12.89 -5.46 -0.16
N PRO A 168 -13.93 -4.65 0.12
CA PRO A 168 -14.56 -4.63 1.45
C PRO A 168 -15.20 -5.98 1.83
N GLU A 169 -15.87 -6.62 0.86
CA GLU A 169 -16.52 -7.93 1.06
C GLU A 169 -15.49 -9.01 1.45
N VAL A 170 -14.38 -9.07 0.72
CA VAL A 170 -13.33 -10.07 0.93
C VAL A 170 -12.62 -9.86 2.27
N LEU A 171 -12.26 -8.63 2.62
CA LEU A 171 -11.58 -8.35 3.88
C LEU A 171 -12.45 -8.64 5.09
N ARG A 172 -13.74 -8.27 5.05
CA ARG A 172 -14.73 -8.67 6.06
C ARG A 172 -14.79 -10.20 6.18
N ARG A 173 -14.84 -10.91 5.06
CA ARG A 173 -14.92 -12.38 5.06
C ARG A 173 -13.65 -13.04 5.62
N ILE A 174 -12.48 -12.46 5.37
CA ILE A 174 -11.21 -12.90 5.98
C ILE A 174 -11.29 -12.76 7.50
N GLY A 175 -11.78 -11.63 8.01
CA GLY A 175 -12.00 -11.41 9.44
C GLY A 175 -12.91 -12.48 10.07
N GLU A 176 -14.08 -12.72 9.48
CA GLU A 176 -15.02 -13.76 9.95
C GLU A 176 -14.41 -15.17 9.99
N ILE A 177 -13.62 -15.51 8.95
CA ILE A 177 -12.96 -16.81 8.88
C ILE A 177 -11.88 -16.92 9.98
N SER A 178 -11.12 -15.86 10.23
CA SER A 178 -10.12 -15.84 11.31
C SER A 178 -10.77 -15.96 12.69
N GLU A 179 -11.89 -15.27 12.94
CA GLU A 179 -12.64 -15.45 14.20
C GLU A 179 -13.15 -16.89 14.39
N GLN A 180 -13.54 -17.56 13.30
CA GLN A 180 -14.07 -18.91 13.35
C GLN A 180 -12.98 -19.99 13.53
N PHE A 181 -11.79 -19.81 12.93
CA PHE A 181 -10.79 -20.88 12.80
C PHE A 181 -9.41 -20.56 13.38
N GLY A 182 -9.11 -19.29 13.72
CA GLY A 182 -7.79 -18.82 14.14
C GLY A 182 -6.97 -18.36 12.96
#